data_AF-A0A553ETP4-F1
#
_entry.id   AF-A0A553ETP4-F1
#
_cell.length_a   1.000
_cell.length_b   1.000
_cell.length_c   1.000
_cell.angle_alpha   90.00
_cell.angle_beta   90.00
_cell.angle_gamma   90.00
#
_symmetry.space_group_name_H-M   'P 1'
#
loop_
_entity.id
_entity.type
_entity.pdbx_description
1 polymer ?
#
loop_
_entity_poly.entity_id
_entity_poly.type
_entity_poly.pdbx_seq_one_letter_code
_entity_poly.pdbx_strand_id
1 'polypeptide(L)'
;MKNWNKIGYGKAIFLAIFAVINFLDPIYYTLTDVLLKFLSTVGAVIGWAIFGTIITVLIVKVFGGTLTKPNWNDNPFKLREPMVLMQFISIGVIIFGCSNSLSVFLNHGDISLYGLQNILGGIGIMISMKLSERILKGTH
;
A
#
# COMPACT_ATOMS: atom_id res chain seq x y z
N MET A 1 -12.56 -13.15 18.04
CA MET A 1 -12.34 -12.01 17.11
C MET A 1 -11.58 -10.93 17.87
N LYS A 2 -10.49 -10.35 17.33
CA LYS A 2 -9.77 -9.26 18.03
C LYS A 2 -10.73 -8.07 18.14
N ASN A 3 -10.92 -7.54 19.35
CA ASN A 3 -11.73 -6.34 19.55
C ASN A 3 -11.05 -5.16 18.83
N TRP A 4 -11.71 -4.63 17.80
CA TRP A 4 -11.27 -3.41 17.13
C TRP A 4 -11.63 -2.21 17.99
N ASN A 5 -10.74 -1.22 18.05
CA ASN A 5 -11.05 0.06 18.67
C ASN A 5 -11.68 1.01 17.64
N LYS A 6 -12.06 2.21 18.08
CA LYS A 6 -12.64 3.24 17.19
C LYS A 6 -11.74 3.55 15.99
N ILE A 7 -10.42 3.50 16.15
CA ILE A 7 -9.45 3.74 15.07
C ILE A 7 -9.50 2.60 14.05
N GLY A 8 -9.47 1.34 14.50
CA GLY A 8 -9.56 0.16 13.63
C GLY A 8 -10.87 0.14 12.83
N TYR A 9 -12.00 0.46 13.46
CA TYR A 9 -13.28 0.62 12.76
C TYR A 9 -13.24 1.78 11.76
N GLY A 10 -12.72 2.95 12.15
CA GLY A 10 -12.60 4.11 11.27
C GLY A 10 -11.77 3.83 10.02
N LYS A 11 -10.62 3.15 10.16
CA LYS A 11 -9.80 2.71 9.03
C LYS A 11 -10.58 1.78 8.10
N ALA A 12 -11.28 0.80 8.65
CA ALA A 12 -12.04 -0.17 7.85
C ALA A 12 -13.16 0.52 7.06
N ILE A 13 -13.91 1.43 7.69
CA ILE A 13 -14.96 2.22 7.03
C ILE A 13 -14.36 3.10 5.92
N PHE A 14 -13.26 3.80 6.21
CA PHE A 14 -12.57 4.62 5.21
C PHE A 14 -12.14 3.80 3.99
N LEU A 15 -11.52 2.64 4.22
CA LEU A 15 -11.08 1.75 3.14
C LEU A 15 -12.26 1.16 2.36
N ALA A 16 -13.38 0.86 3.02
CA ALA A 16 -14.59 0.39 2.36
C ALA A 16 -15.19 1.47 1.46
N ILE A 17 -15.31 2.72 1.93
CA ILE A 17 -15.79 3.85 1.12
C ILE A 17 -14.86 4.05 -0.09
N PHE A 18 -13.55 4.06 0.15
CA PHE A 18 -12.56 4.23 -0.91
C PHE A 18 -12.63 3.11 -1.96
N ALA A 19 -12.84 1.86 -1.52
CA ALA A 19 -13.05 0.73 -2.42
C ALA A 19 -14.33 0.89 -3.25
N VAL A 20 -15.45 1.31 -2.64
CA VAL A 20 -16.73 1.50 -3.33
C VAL A 20 -16.63 2.61 -4.38
N ILE A 21 -16.02 3.75 -4.06
CA ILE A 21 -15.82 4.85 -5.03
C ILE A 21 -15.06 4.33 -6.25
N ASN A 22 -13.97 3.60 -6.02
CA ASN A 22 -13.17 3.05 -7.12
C ASN A 22 -13.88 1.93 -7.88
N PHE A 23 -14.79 1.20 -7.23
CA PHE A 23 -15.62 0.20 -7.90
C PHE A 23 -16.60 0.84 -8.88
N LEU A 24 -17.18 2.00 -8.52
CA LEU A 24 -18.18 2.71 -9.33
C LEU A 24 -17.57 3.42 -10.55
N ASP A 25 -16.33 3.88 -10.43
CA ASP A 25 -15.61 4.56 -11.51
C ASP A 25 -14.22 3.91 -11.70
N PRO A 26 -14.15 2.72 -12.34
CA PRO A 26 -12.91 1.99 -12.47
C PRO A 26 -11.98 2.66 -13.47
N ILE A 27 -10.72 2.80 -13.07
CA ILE A 27 -9.67 3.27 -13.97
C ILE A 27 -9.25 2.10 -14.86
N TYR A 28 -9.66 2.19 -16.11
CA TYR A 28 -9.24 1.27 -17.16
C TYR A 28 -8.15 1.91 -18.01
N TYR A 29 -6.94 1.37 -17.95
CA TYR A 29 -5.90 1.65 -18.93
C TYR A 29 -5.29 0.36 -19.43
N THR A 30 -4.99 0.33 -20.72
CA THR A 30 -4.32 -0.78 -21.38
C THR A 30 -3.05 -0.25 -22.02
N LEU A 31 -1.93 -0.91 -21.71
CA LEU A 31 -0.75 -0.83 -22.57
C LEU A 31 -0.95 -1.84 -23.70
N THR A 32 -0.37 -1.62 -24.87
CA THR A 32 -0.39 -2.58 -25.98
C THR A 32 0.84 -3.49 -25.93
N ASP A 33 1.99 -2.94 -25.57
CA ASP A 33 3.27 -3.64 -25.52
C ASP A 33 3.43 -4.49 -24.25
N VAL A 34 3.73 -5.78 -24.43
CA VAL A 34 3.87 -6.76 -23.33
C VAL A 34 5.08 -6.50 -22.46
N LEU A 35 6.20 -6.05 -23.05
CA LEU A 35 7.42 -5.72 -22.30
C LEU A 35 7.17 -4.50 -21.41
N LEU A 36 6.51 -3.47 -21.93
CA LEU A 36 6.14 -2.28 -21.15
C LEU A 36 5.14 -2.61 -20.03
N LYS A 37 4.18 -3.52 -20.27
CA LYS A 37 3.29 -4.05 -19.21
C LYS A 37 4.10 -4.70 -18.09
N PHE A 38 5.01 -5.59 -18.45
CA PHE A 38 5.83 -6.30 -17.48
C PHE A 38 6.73 -5.35 -16.69
N LEU A 39 7.47 -4.47 -17.37
CA LEU A 39 8.38 -3.51 -16.74
C LEU A 39 7.65 -2.54 -15.81
N SER A 40 6.50 -2.02 -16.22
CA SER A 40 5.71 -1.12 -15.36
C SER A 40 5.15 -1.84 -14.12
N THR A 41 4.76 -3.10 -14.27
CA THR A 41 4.23 -3.95 -13.19
C THR A 41 5.30 -4.32 -12.17
N VAL A 42 6.47 -4.81 -12.63
CA VAL A 42 7.62 -5.11 -11.76
C VAL A 42 8.20 -3.83 -11.17
N GLY A 43 8.28 -2.77 -11.97
CA GLY A 43 8.70 -1.44 -11.57
C GLY A 43 7.85 -0.86 -10.44
N ALA A 44 6.55 -1.17 -10.39
CA ALA A 44 5.70 -0.78 -9.27
C ALA A 44 6.17 -1.41 -7.95
N VAL A 45 6.42 -2.72 -7.92
CA VAL A 45 6.90 -3.40 -6.68
C VAL A 45 8.22 -2.79 -6.21
N ILE A 46 9.20 -2.70 -7.12
CA ILE A 46 10.54 -2.23 -6.80
C ILE A 46 10.52 -0.75 -6.41
N GLY A 47 9.81 0.08 -7.19
CA GLY A 47 9.67 1.50 -6.97
C GLY A 47 9.04 1.81 -5.61
N TRP A 48 7.92 1.16 -5.28
CA TRP A 48 7.27 1.33 -3.97
C TRP A 48 8.12 0.78 -2.81
N ALA A 49 8.85 -0.32 -3.01
CA ALA A 49 9.75 -0.85 -2.01
C ALA A 49 10.90 0.12 -1.69
N ILE A 50 11.54 0.69 -2.71
CA ILE A 50 12.63 1.66 -2.54
C ILE A 50 12.09 2.95 -1.93
N PHE A 51 11.03 3.51 -2.52
CA PHE A 51 10.46 4.78 -2.09
C PHE A 51 9.94 4.72 -0.65
N GLY A 52 9.17 3.69 -0.30
CA GLY A 52 8.68 3.48 1.06
C GLY A 52 9.81 3.31 2.08
N THR A 53 10.93 2.71 1.67
CA THR A 53 12.12 2.56 2.52
C THR A 53 12.78 3.91 2.77
N ILE A 54 13.00 4.70 1.71
CA ILE A 54 13.59 6.04 1.81
C ILE A 54 12.74 6.92 2.72
N ILE A 55 11.43 6.98 2.49
CA ILE A 55 10.51 7.78 3.33
C ILE A 55 10.57 7.33 4.78
N THR A 56 10.51 6.02 5.03
CA THR A 56 10.57 5.51 6.41
C THR A 56 11.86 5.93 7.10
N VAL A 57 13.01 5.75 6.45
CA VAL A 57 14.31 6.14 6.99
C VAL A 57 14.37 7.64 7.25
N LEU A 58 13.87 8.46 6.33
CA LEU A 58 13.80 9.91 6.52
C LEU A 58 12.93 10.30 7.71
N ILE A 59 11.74 9.71 7.84
CA ILE A 59 10.84 9.98 8.98
C ILE A 59 11.51 9.59 10.30
N VAL A 60 12.15 8.42 10.37
CA VAL A 60 12.87 7.98 11.57
C VAL A 60 14.00 8.96 11.92
N LYS A 61 14.80 9.37 10.94
CA LYS A 61 15.93 10.31 11.14
C LYS A 61 15.48 11.71 11.55
N VAL A 62 14.41 12.23 10.95
CA VAL A 62 13.93 13.61 11.19
C VAL A 62 13.11 13.71 12.47
N PHE A 63 12.24 12.73 12.74
CA PHE A 63 11.27 12.80 13.85
C PHE A 63 11.65 11.92 15.06
N GLY A 64 12.79 11.23 15.02
CA GLY A 64 13.21 10.30 16.08
C GLY A 64 12.26 9.14 16.27
N GLY A 65 11.69 8.63 15.16
CA GLY A 65 10.69 7.57 15.18
C GLY A 65 11.26 6.21 15.58
N THR A 66 10.42 5.31 16.06
CA THR A 66 10.78 3.92 16.37
C THR A 66 10.15 2.96 15.37
N LEU A 67 10.90 1.92 14.99
CA LEU A 67 10.38 0.84 14.16
C LEU A 67 9.70 -0.21 15.02
N THR A 68 8.45 0.05 15.36
CA THR A 68 7.58 -0.92 16.04
C THR A 68 6.74 -1.69 15.03
N LYS A 69 6.45 -2.97 15.32
CA LYS A 69 5.53 -3.76 14.50
C LYS A 69 4.14 -3.13 14.60
N PRO A 70 3.50 -2.75 13.49
CA PRO A 70 2.24 -2.02 13.54
C PRO A 70 1.07 -2.94 13.87
N ASN A 71 0.13 -2.43 14.67
CA ASN A 71 -1.16 -3.04 14.92
C ASN A 71 -2.25 -2.29 14.15
N TRP A 72 -3.26 -3.02 13.69
CA TRP A 72 -4.41 -2.45 12.98
C TRP A 72 -5.07 -1.30 13.76
N ASN A 73 -5.14 -1.44 15.08
CA ASN A 73 -5.77 -0.49 16.00
C ASN A 73 -4.93 0.77 16.27
N ASP A 74 -3.69 0.87 15.77
CA ASP A 74 -2.81 2.01 16.01
C ASP A 74 -3.16 3.21 15.11
N ASN A 75 -2.89 4.43 15.55
CA ASN A 75 -3.16 5.63 14.75
C ASN A 75 -2.10 5.80 13.64
N PRO A 76 -2.48 5.78 12.34
CA PRO A 76 -1.51 5.86 11.24
C PRO A 76 -0.90 7.26 11.08
N PHE A 77 -1.45 8.29 11.73
CA PHE A 77 -0.94 9.66 11.65
C PHE A 77 0.11 9.98 12.72
N LYS A 78 0.50 8.99 13.53
CA LYS A 78 1.64 9.14 14.45
C LYS A 78 2.95 9.10 13.66
N LEU A 79 3.52 10.27 13.39
CA LEU A 79 4.79 10.40 12.66
C LEU A 79 5.98 9.68 13.31
N ARG A 80 5.92 9.43 14.63
CA ARG A 80 6.95 8.65 15.35
C ARG A 80 6.86 7.13 15.11
N GLU A 81 5.78 6.65 14.52
CA GLU A 81 5.52 5.23 14.26
C GLU A 81 5.27 5.02 12.74
N PRO A 82 6.26 5.27 11.86
CA PRO A 82 6.05 5.28 10.40
C PRO A 82 5.56 3.95 9.84
N MET A 83 5.85 2.83 10.53
CA MET A 83 5.35 1.50 10.16
C MET A 83 3.82 1.40 10.17
N VAL A 84 3.14 2.14 11.04
CA VAL A 84 1.67 2.13 11.12
C VAL A 84 1.07 2.80 9.89
N LEU A 85 1.67 3.92 9.46
CA LEU A 85 1.29 4.61 8.24
C LEU A 85 1.53 3.71 7.01
N MET A 86 2.72 3.10 6.92
CA MET A 86 3.08 2.24 5.80
C MET A 86 2.15 1.01 5.70
N GLN A 87 1.79 0.39 6.82
CA GLN A 87 0.79 -0.69 6.83
C GLN A 87 -0.56 -0.20 6.31
N PHE A 88 -1.02 0.98 6.76
CA PHE A 88 -2.30 1.52 6.34
C PHE A 88 -2.33 1.85 4.85
N ILE A 89 -1.30 2.51 4.33
CA ILE A 89 -1.16 2.81 2.89
C ILE A 89 -1.08 1.51 2.09
N SER A 90 -0.26 0.55 2.51
CA SER A 90 -0.13 -0.74 1.83
C SER A 90 -1.47 -1.46 1.68
N ILE A 91 -2.23 -1.59 2.77
CA ILE A 91 -3.56 -2.21 2.75
C ILE A 91 -4.51 -1.40 1.88
N GLY A 92 -4.48 -0.06 1.96
CA GLY A 92 -5.34 0.80 1.16
C GLY A 92 -5.10 0.67 -0.34
N VAL A 93 -3.84 0.66 -0.78
CA VAL A 93 -3.47 0.49 -2.18
C VAL A 93 -3.83 -0.92 -2.67
N ILE A 94 -3.69 -1.96 -1.84
CA ILE A 94 -4.13 -3.32 -2.19
C ILE A 94 -5.65 -3.38 -2.38
N ILE A 95 -6.42 -2.86 -1.43
CA ILE A 95 -7.88 -2.86 -1.50
C ILE A 95 -8.35 -2.08 -2.73
N PHE A 96 -7.74 -0.93 -2.98
CA PHE A 96 -8.02 -0.12 -4.16
C PHE A 96 -7.70 -0.88 -5.46
N GLY A 97 -6.53 -1.53 -5.54
CA GLY A 97 -6.16 -2.32 -6.70
C GLY A 97 -7.06 -3.54 -6.93
N CYS A 98 -7.48 -4.22 -5.87
CA CYS A 98 -8.45 -5.32 -5.93
C CYS A 98 -9.82 -4.83 -6.40
N SER A 99 -10.31 -3.70 -5.85
CA SER A 99 -11.59 -3.11 -6.25
C SER A 99 -11.58 -2.73 -7.72
N ASN A 100 -10.51 -2.08 -8.18
CA ASN A 100 -10.35 -1.65 -9.57
C ASN A 100 -10.30 -2.85 -10.52
N SER A 101 -9.51 -3.88 -10.17
CA SER A 101 -9.41 -5.11 -10.96
C SER A 101 -10.74 -5.84 -11.05
N LEU A 102 -11.48 -5.92 -9.95
CA LEU A 102 -12.79 -6.57 -9.93
C LEU A 102 -13.81 -5.78 -10.76
N SER A 103 -13.85 -4.46 -10.62
CA SER A 103 -14.78 -3.63 -11.38
C SER A 103 -14.48 -3.64 -12.88
N VAL A 104 -13.20 -3.56 -13.28
CA VAL A 104 -12.82 -3.72 -14.70
C VAL A 104 -13.19 -5.10 -15.22
N PHE A 105 -12.93 -6.16 -14.45
CA PHE A 105 -13.28 -7.53 -14.84
C PHE A 105 -14.78 -7.70 -15.06
N LEU A 106 -15.61 -7.14 -14.17
CA LEU A 106 -17.07 -7.22 -14.30
C LEU A 106 -17.62 -6.39 -15.46
N ASN A 107 -17.03 -5.24 -15.77
CA ASN A 107 -17.51 -4.33 -16.82
C ASN A 107 -16.94 -4.64 -18.22
N HIS A 108 -15.72 -5.19 -18.29
CA HIS A 108 -14.98 -5.35 -19.55
C HIS A 108 -14.47 -6.78 -19.81
N GLY A 109 -14.57 -7.69 -18.83
CA GLY A 109 -14.04 -9.06 -18.96
C GLY A 109 -12.51 -9.16 -18.86
N ASP A 110 -11.82 -8.04 -18.61
CA ASP A 110 -10.35 -7.94 -18.59
C ASP A 110 -9.80 -7.72 -17.17
N ILE A 111 -8.52 -8.01 -16.96
CA ILE A 111 -7.81 -7.67 -15.72
C ILE A 111 -7.26 -6.24 -15.82
N SER A 112 -7.55 -5.41 -14.82
CA SER A 112 -6.98 -4.06 -14.75
C SER A 112 -5.48 -4.09 -14.50
N LEU A 113 -4.71 -3.58 -15.46
CA LEU A 113 -3.26 -3.38 -15.28
C LEU A 113 -2.97 -2.37 -14.16
N TYR A 114 -3.79 -1.32 -14.05
CA TYR A 114 -3.72 -0.38 -12.92
C TYR A 114 -3.97 -1.07 -11.59
N GLY A 115 -5.02 -1.89 -11.54
CA GLY A 115 -5.39 -2.63 -10.35
C GLY A 115 -4.26 -3.55 -9.91
N LEU A 116 -3.66 -4.27 -10.86
CA LEU A 116 -2.51 -5.13 -10.63
C LEU A 116 -1.30 -4.34 -10.12
N GLN A 117 -0.96 -3.21 -10.74
CA GLN A 117 0.14 -2.34 -10.28
C GLN A 117 -0.07 -1.83 -8.86
N ASN A 118 -1.32 -1.49 -8.49
CA ASN A 118 -1.64 -1.07 -7.12
C ASN A 118 -1.50 -2.23 -6.12
N ILE A 119 -2.05 -3.41 -6.43
CA ILE A 119 -1.87 -4.61 -5.59
C ILE A 119 -0.38 -4.87 -5.34
N LEU A 120 0.41 -4.86 -6.41
CA LEU A 120 1.85 -5.07 -6.36
C LEU A 120 2.61 -3.93 -5.68
N GLY A 121 2.17 -2.68 -5.85
CA GLY A 121 2.70 -1.53 -5.14
C GLY A 121 2.48 -1.64 -3.64
N GLY A 122 1.30 -2.08 -3.20
CA GLY A 122 1.04 -2.35 -1.80
C GLY A 122 1.91 -3.46 -1.22
N ILE A 123 2.22 -4.50 -2.02
CA ILE A 123 3.23 -5.52 -1.67
C ILE A 123 4.62 -4.89 -1.57
N GLY A 124 4.99 -4.02 -2.51
CA GLY A 124 6.22 -3.23 -2.47
C GLY A 124 6.37 -2.45 -1.17
N ILE A 125 5.31 -1.80 -0.68
CA ILE A 125 5.30 -1.09 0.61
C ILE A 125 5.49 -2.07 1.79
N MET A 126 4.90 -3.27 1.76
CA MET A 126 5.18 -4.28 2.80
C MET A 126 6.65 -4.73 2.81
N ILE A 127 7.26 -4.87 1.62
CA ILE A 127 8.68 -5.15 1.48
C ILE A 127 9.50 -3.98 2.05
N SER A 128 9.09 -2.73 1.78
CA SER A 128 9.76 -1.53 2.27
C SER A 128 9.85 -1.49 3.79
N MET A 129 8.80 -1.95 4.50
CA MET A 129 8.80 -2.06 5.96
C MET A 129 9.92 -3.01 6.44
N LYS A 130 10.07 -4.17 5.79
CA LYS A 130 11.13 -5.13 6.12
C LYS A 130 12.53 -4.63 5.77
N LEU A 131 12.68 -3.94 4.65
CA LEU A 131 13.95 -3.32 4.26
C LEU A 131 14.35 -2.23 5.26
N SER A 132 13.41 -1.38 5.66
CA SER A 132 13.64 -0.32 6.65
C SER A 132 14.07 -0.89 8.00
N GLU A 133 13.43 -1.96 8.48
CA GLU A 133 13.84 -2.68 9.69
C GLU A 133 15.31 -3.14 9.62
N ARG A 134 15.76 -3.66 8.46
CA ARG A 134 17.14 -4.12 8.29
C ARG A 134 18.14 -2.97 8.25
N ILE A 135 17.85 -1.92 7.50
CA ILE A 135 18.75 -0.77 7.32
C ILE A 135 18.97 -0.04 8.65
N LEU A 136 17.90 0.19 9.41
CA LEU A 136 17.98 0.92 10.67
C LEU A 136 18.49 0.06 11.84
N LYS A 137 18.38 -1.28 11.78
CA LYS A 137 19.04 -2.16 12.76
C LYS A 137 20.53 -2.34 12.50
N GLY A 138 20.98 -2.31 11.24
CA GLY A 138 22.40 -2.42 10.89
C GLY A 138 23.22 -1.13 11.10
N THR A 139 22.60 -0.07 11.62
CA THR A 139 23.24 1.23 11.89
C THR A 139 23.51 1.48 13.38
N HIS A 140 23.26 0.47 14.23
CA HIS A 140 23.62 0.41 15.65
C HIS A 140 24.62 -0.72 15.88
#